data_AF-A0A529C4K0-F1
#
_entry.id   AF-A0A529C4K0-F1
#
_cell.length_a   1.000
_cell.length_b   1.000
_cell.length_c   1.000
_cell.angle_alpha   90.00
_cell.angle_beta   90.00
_cell.angle_gamma   90.00
#
_symmetry.space_group_name_H-M   'P 1'
#
loop_
_entity.id
_entity.type
_entity.pdbx_description
1 polymer ?
#
loop_
_entity_poly.entity_id
_entity_poly.type
_entity_poly.pdbx_seq_one_letter_code
_entity_poly.pdbx_strand_id
1 'polypeptide(L)'
;METGRPSRSPAHIEALVETAKDYAKAASSENTRDAYTKDFSHYSSWCRRNGFEPLPPEVQTIGLYISACASGTAAGEPKRGIPALSVATIERRLSGLAWNFTQRGFSLDRADRHIATVLAGIRRKHAKPPRQKEAVLGDDIKAMIATLGHDLRGLRD
;
A
#
# COMPACT_ATOMS: atom_id res chain seq x y z
N MET A 1 -32.24 -39.17 -29.05
CA MET A 1 -32.27 -39.56 -27.62
C MET A 1 -30.84 -39.86 -27.18
N GLU A 2 -30.57 -39.65 -25.89
CA GLU A 2 -29.31 -39.88 -25.15
C GLU A 2 -28.13 -38.92 -25.39
N THR A 3 -27.45 -38.40 -24.37
CA THR A 3 -27.70 -38.19 -22.92
C THR A 3 -26.67 -37.14 -22.50
N GLY A 4 -27.10 -36.10 -21.80
CA GLY A 4 -26.20 -35.12 -21.20
C GLY A 4 -25.34 -35.77 -20.12
N ARG A 5 -24.02 -35.63 -20.22
CA ARG A 5 -23.11 -35.92 -19.12
C ARG A 5 -22.94 -34.62 -18.32
N PRO A 6 -23.39 -34.53 -17.05
CA PRO A 6 -23.04 -33.38 -16.25
C PRO A 6 -21.53 -33.46 -15.98
N SER A 7 -20.76 -32.55 -16.58
CA SER A 7 -19.36 -32.35 -16.22
C SER A 7 -19.32 -31.74 -14.82
N ARG A 8 -19.51 -32.57 -13.79
CA ARG A 8 -19.08 -32.24 -12.44
C ARG A 8 -17.57 -32.08 -12.54
N SER A 9 -17.08 -30.85 -12.45
CA SER A 9 -15.77 -30.61 -11.89
C SER A 9 -15.65 -31.51 -10.65
N PRO A 10 -14.68 -32.43 -10.55
CA PRO A 10 -14.62 -33.33 -9.41
C PRO A 10 -14.55 -32.46 -8.16
N ALA A 11 -15.43 -32.65 -7.18
CA ALA A 11 -15.50 -31.81 -5.98
C ALA A 11 -14.12 -31.61 -5.29
N HIS A 12 -13.20 -32.57 -5.50
CA HIS A 12 -11.80 -32.47 -5.11
C HIS A 12 -11.03 -31.32 -5.80
N ILE A 13 -11.21 -31.09 -7.10
CA ILE A 13 -10.60 -29.96 -7.83
C ILE A 13 -11.17 -28.63 -7.32
N GLU A 14 -12.47 -28.54 -7.06
CA GLU A 14 -13.08 -27.34 -6.46
C GLU A 14 -12.50 -27.06 -5.07
N ALA A 15 -12.32 -28.10 -4.23
CA ALA A 15 -11.66 -27.98 -2.94
C ALA A 15 -10.19 -27.54 -3.06
N LEU A 16 -9.45 -28.03 -4.05
CA LEU A 16 -8.08 -27.57 -4.35
C LEU A 16 -8.04 -26.11 -4.82
N VAL A 17 -9.02 -25.67 -5.61
CA VAL A 17 -9.15 -24.27 -6.04
C VAL A 17 -9.41 -23.36 -4.84
N GLU A 18 -10.32 -23.72 -3.94
CA GLU A 18 -10.56 -22.94 -2.72
C GLU A 18 -9.34 -22.91 -1.80
N THR A 19 -8.66 -24.05 -1.63
CA THR A 19 -7.40 -24.13 -0.88
C THR A 19 -6.32 -23.22 -1.47
N ALA A 20 -6.17 -23.22 -2.80
CA ALA A 20 -5.23 -22.34 -3.50
C ALA A 20 -5.59 -20.86 -3.32
N LYS A 21 -6.88 -20.51 -3.36
CA LYS A 21 -7.36 -19.15 -3.07
C LYS A 21 -7.07 -18.76 -1.62
N ASP A 22 -7.23 -19.66 -0.67
CA ASP A 22 -6.98 -19.38 0.74
C ASP A 22 -5.49 -19.19 1.04
N TYR A 23 -4.62 -20.00 0.43
CA TYR A 23 -3.17 -19.74 0.47
C TYR A 23 -2.81 -18.40 -0.18
N ALA A 24 -3.42 -18.06 -1.31
CA ALA A 24 -3.21 -16.75 -1.96
C ALA A 24 -3.70 -15.58 -1.09
N LYS A 25 -4.81 -15.75 -0.34
CA LYS A 25 -5.30 -14.76 0.63
C LYS A 25 -4.34 -14.64 1.82
N ALA A 26 -3.85 -15.75 2.35
CA ALA A 26 -2.94 -15.81 3.49
C ALA A 26 -1.53 -15.26 3.18
N ALA A 27 -1.13 -15.22 1.91
CA ALA A 27 0.17 -14.70 1.48
C ALA A 27 0.40 -13.21 1.79
N SER A 28 -0.66 -12.45 2.09
CA SER A 28 -0.55 -11.06 2.54
C SER A 28 -1.61 -10.76 3.61
N SER A 29 -1.24 -10.12 4.70
CA SER A 29 -2.20 -9.71 5.74
C SER A 29 -3.29 -8.78 5.18
N GLU A 30 -4.48 -8.83 5.75
CA GLU A 30 -5.61 -7.94 5.40
C GLU A 30 -5.19 -6.46 5.45
N ASN A 31 -4.48 -6.07 6.51
CA ASN A 31 -3.91 -4.73 6.65
C ASN A 31 -3.02 -4.32 5.45
N THR A 32 -2.25 -5.25 4.89
CA THR A 32 -1.38 -4.98 3.73
C THR A 32 -2.20 -4.79 2.46
N ARG A 33 -3.25 -5.62 2.26
CA ARG A 33 -4.17 -5.52 1.11
C ARG A 33 -4.94 -4.21 1.13
N ASP A 34 -5.41 -3.80 2.30
CA ASP A 34 -6.10 -2.52 2.51
C ASP A 34 -5.20 -1.34 2.22
N ALA A 35 -3.95 -1.39 2.68
CA ALA A 35 -2.95 -0.37 2.38
C ALA A 35 -2.72 -0.26 0.86
N TYR A 36 -2.55 -1.37 0.15
CA TYR A 36 -2.36 -1.38 -1.29
C TYR A 36 -3.59 -0.89 -2.06
N THR A 37 -4.79 -1.24 -1.61
CA THR A 37 -6.05 -0.74 -2.18
C THR A 37 -6.16 0.78 -2.03
N LYS A 38 -5.83 1.31 -0.85
CA LYS A 38 -5.78 2.75 -0.59
C LYS A 38 -4.73 3.44 -1.45
N ASP A 39 -3.57 2.82 -1.64
CA ASP A 39 -2.50 3.36 -2.47
C ASP A 39 -2.92 3.48 -3.94
N PHE A 40 -3.57 2.45 -4.49
CA PHE A 40 -4.08 2.46 -5.86
C PHE A 40 -5.25 3.43 -6.04
N SER A 41 -6.13 3.55 -5.05
CA SER A 41 -7.23 4.52 -5.06
C SER A 41 -6.72 5.97 -5.08
N HIS A 42 -5.66 6.24 -4.34
CA HIS A 42 -4.99 7.55 -4.33
C HIS A 42 -4.37 7.88 -5.69
N TYR A 43 -3.61 6.95 -6.28
CA TYR A 43 -3.05 7.09 -7.63
C TYR A 43 -4.15 7.32 -8.68
N SER A 44 -5.18 6.46 -8.71
CA SER A 44 -6.27 6.56 -9.67
C SER A 44 -7.02 7.89 -9.56
N SER A 45 -7.18 8.40 -8.33
CA SER A 45 -7.80 9.70 -8.11
C SER A 45 -6.90 10.85 -8.58
N TRP A 46 -5.59 10.74 -8.42
CA TRP A 46 -4.64 11.71 -8.95
C TRP A 46 -4.63 11.69 -10.49
N CYS A 47 -4.62 10.51 -11.12
CA CYS A 47 -4.70 10.37 -12.57
C CYS A 47 -5.94 11.10 -13.12
N ARG A 48 -7.13 10.80 -12.59
CA ARG A 48 -8.38 11.46 -13.01
C ARG A 48 -8.34 12.98 -12.88
N ARG A 49 -7.76 13.51 -11.79
CA ARG A 49 -7.64 14.97 -11.59
C ARG A 49 -6.70 15.64 -12.59
N ASN A 50 -5.74 14.90 -13.12
CA ASN A 50 -4.70 15.42 -14.01
C ASN A 50 -4.88 14.99 -15.47
N GLY A 51 -6.02 14.35 -15.81
CA GLY A 51 -6.32 13.90 -17.16
C GLY A 51 -5.52 12.68 -17.64
N PHE A 52 -4.95 11.90 -16.72
CA PHE A 52 -4.29 10.63 -17.05
C PHE A 52 -5.24 9.46 -16.86
N GLU A 53 -5.05 8.43 -17.68
CA GLU A 53 -5.68 7.12 -17.47
C GLU A 53 -4.83 6.29 -16.49
N PRO A 54 -5.42 5.68 -15.45
CA PRO A 54 -4.66 4.89 -14.48
C PRO A 54 -4.25 3.51 -15.01
N LEU A 55 -4.87 3.04 -16.10
CA LEU A 55 -4.61 1.74 -16.75
C LEU A 55 -4.61 1.92 -18.27
N PRO A 56 -3.69 1.26 -19.01
CA PRO A 56 -2.58 0.43 -18.53
C PRO A 56 -1.51 1.24 -17.76
N PRO A 57 -0.62 0.60 -16.98
CA PRO A 57 0.43 1.30 -16.25
C PRO A 57 1.43 1.94 -17.21
N GLU A 58 1.44 3.26 -17.29
CA GLU A 58 2.47 4.01 -18.00
C GLU A 58 3.56 4.49 -17.03
N VAL A 59 4.80 4.12 -17.33
CA VAL A 59 5.98 4.44 -16.52
C VAL A 59 6.13 5.96 -16.34
N GLN A 60 5.84 6.75 -17.37
CA GLN A 60 5.93 8.22 -17.34
C GLN A 60 4.89 8.81 -16.38
N THR A 61 3.63 8.37 -16.46
CA THR A 61 2.56 8.78 -15.56
C THR A 61 2.88 8.43 -14.10
N ILE A 62 3.48 7.26 -13.85
CA ILE A 62 3.92 6.86 -12.51
C ILE A 62 5.06 7.76 -12.00
N GLY A 63 6.03 8.12 -12.86
CA GLY A 63 7.10 9.07 -12.54
C GLY A 63 6.59 10.46 -12.13
N LEU A 64 5.58 10.97 -12.86
CA LEU A 64 4.90 12.22 -12.51
C LEU A 64 4.18 12.12 -11.17
N TYR A 65 3.45 11.02 -10.95
CA TYR A 65 2.72 10.79 -9.70
C TYR A 65 3.62 10.76 -8.46
N ILE A 66 4.75 10.04 -8.50
CA ILE A 66 5.67 9.99 -7.35
C ILE A 66 6.36 11.35 -7.10
N SER A 67 6.57 12.14 -8.16
CA SER A 67 7.07 13.51 -8.04
C SER A 67 6.02 14.43 -7.39
N ALA A 68 4.75 14.29 -7.75
CA ALA A 68 3.64 14.98 -7.09
C ALA A 68 3.53 14.58 -5.60
N CYS A 69 3.74 13.30 -5.28
CA CYS A 69 3.77 12.83 -3.90
C CYS A 69 4.91 13.45 -3.08
N ALA A 70 6.11 13.53 -3.65
CA ALA A 70 7.29 14.11 -3.02
C ALA A 70 7.21 15.64 -2.85
N SER A 71 6.47 16.32 -3.71
CA SER A 71 6.24 17.78 -3.63
C SER A 71 5.02 18.16 -2.79
N GLY A 72 4.18 17.19 -2.37
CA GLY A 72 2.95 17.44 -1.62
C GLY A 72 1.76 17.90 -2.49
N THR A 73 1.86 17.79 -3.81
CA THR A 73 0.84 18.22 -4.78
C THR A 73 -0.05 17.08 -5.28
N ALA A 74 0.20 15.84 -4.85
CA ALA A 74 -0.58 14.67 -5.29
C ALA A 74 -2.08 14.74 -4.89
N ALA A 75 -2.45 15.57 -3.91
CA ALA A 75 -3.85 15.79 -3.53
C ALA A 75 -4.52 16.96 -4.27
N GLY A 76 -3.81 17.67 -5.17
CA GLY A 76 -4.26 18.90 -5.84
C GLY A 76 -3.40 20.11 -5.46
N GLU A 77 -3.98 21.31 -5.56
CA GLU A 77 -3.38 22.56 -5.04
C GLU A 77 -2.80 22.33 -3.63
N PRO A 78 -1.61 22.87 -3.30
CA PRO A 78 -1.02 22.76 -1.98
C PRO A 78 -1.96 23.39 -0.94
N LYS A 79 -2.89 22.60 -0.40
CA LYS A 79 -3.70 23.04 0.73
C LYS A 79 -2.75 23.19 1.90
N ARG A 80 -2.78 24.37 2.52
CA ARG A 80 -1.99 24.71 3.70
C ARG A 80 -2.12 23.57 4.73
N GLY A 81 -1.04 22.84 4.96
CA GLY A 81 -0.99 21.76 5.94
C GLY A 81 -1.00 20.32 5.39
N ILE A 82 -1.06 20.07 4.08
CA ILE A 82 -0.81 18.72 3.55
C ILE A 82 0.70 18.54 3.33
N PRO A 83 1.40 17.72 4.15
CA PRO A 83 2.83 17.54 3.99
C PRO A 83 3.16 16.64 2.80
N ALA A 84 4.31 16.90 2.17
CA ALA A 84 4.93 15.97 1.24
C ALA A 84 5.10 14.58 1.87
N LEU A 85 4.92 13.52 1.05
CA LEU A 85 5.12 12.16 1.53
C LEU A 85 6.62 11.87 1.74
N SER A 86 6.93 11.10 2.79
CA SER A 86 8.29 10.59 2.99
C SER A 86 8.68 9.62 1.89
N VAL A 87 9.99 9.48 1.63
CA VAL A 87 10.54 8.52 0.66
C VAL A 87 10.01 7.11 0.90
N ALA A 88 10.06 6.64 2.15
CA ALA A 88 9.57 5.31 2.53
C ALA A 88 8.08 5.11 2.21
N THR A 89 7.26 6.17 2.36
CA THR A 89 5.83 6.11 2.01
C THR A 89 5.63 6.02 0.51
N ILE A 90 6.45 6.72 -0.28
CA ILE A 90 6.40 6.69 -1.75
C ILE A 90 6.82 5.30 -2.26
N GLU A 91 7.88 4.71 -1.71
CA GLU A 91 8.32 3.36 -2.05
C GLU A 91 7.26 2.30 -1.68
N ARG A 92 6.65 2.41 -0.50
CA ARG A 92 5.52 1.56 -0.09
C ARG A 92 4.35 1.68 -1.08
N ARG A 93 4.02 2.91 -1.51
CA ARG A 93 2.98 3.15 -2.52
C ARG A 93 3.32 2.49 -3.85
N LEU A 94 4.57 2.56 -4.32
CA LEU A 94 5.00 1.89 -5.55
C LEU A 94 4.83 0.36 -5.46
N SER A 95 5.09 -0.25 -4.29
CA SER A 95 4.79 -1.66 -4.07
C SER A 95 3.29 -1.96 -4.16
N GLY A 96 2.44 -1.11 -3.57
CA GLY A 96 0.99 -1.24 -3.66
C GLY A 96 0.45 -1.07 -5.09
N LEU A 97 1.05 -0.18 -5.88
CA LEU A 97 0.74 -0.02 -7.31
C LEU A 97 1.14 -1.26 -8.11
N ALA A 98 2.38 -1.73 -7.97
CA ALA A 98 2.85 -2.92 -8.67
C ALA A 98 1.96 -4.13 -8.36
N TRP A 99 1.62 -4.34 -7.09
CA TRP A 99 0.70 -5.40 -6.68
C TRP A 99 -0.68 -5.25 -7.35
N ASN A 100 -1.28 -4.05 -7.33
CA ASN A 100 -2.58 -3.82 -7.95
C ASN A 100 -2.57 -4.01 -9.47
N PHE A 101 -1.49 -3.58 -10.15
CA PHE A 101 -1.33 -3.82 -11.59
C PHE A 101 -1.26 -5.32 -11.87
N THR A 102 -0.48 -6.07 -11.09
CA THR A 102 -0.39 -7.54 -11.21
C THR A 102 -1.74 -8.21 -11.00
N GLN A 103 -2.53 -7.78 -10.00
CA GLN A 103 -3.88 -8.31 -9.80
C GLN A 103 -4.83 -8.05 -10.98
N ARG A 104 -4.52 -7.05 -11.83
CA ARG A 104 -5.29 -6.66 -13.01
C ARG A 104 -4.68 -7.18 -14.32
N GLY A 105 -3.67 -8.05 -14.26
CA GLY A 105 -3.02 -8.63 -15.44
C GLY A 105 -1.96 -7.76 -16.10
N PHE A 106 -1.55 -6.67 -15.45
CA PHE A 106 -0.47 -5.79 -15.93
C PHE A 106 0.81 -6.00 -15.11
N SER A 107 1.96 -5.69 -15.70
CA SER A 107 3.23 -5.62 -14.98
C SER A 107 3.67 -4.17 -14.80
N LEU A 108 4.28 -3.89 -13.65
CA LEU A 108 5.00 -2.64 -13.41
C LEU A 108 6.40 -3.01 -12.93
N ASP A 109 7.41 -2.77 -13.77
CA ASP A 109 8.78 -2.88 -13.34
C ASP A 109 9.18 -1.64 -12.54
N ARG A 110 9.29 -1.80 -11.22
CA ARG A 110 9.73 -0.72 -10.31
C ARG A 110 11.20 -0.37 -10.48
N ALA A 111 11.99 -1.26 -11.10
CA ALA A 111 13.39 -1.04 -11.43
C ALA A 111 13.57 -0.38 -12.80
N ASP A 112 12.47 -0.10 -13.51
CA ASP A 112 12.51 0.67 -14.74
C ASP A 112 13.33 1.95 -14.54
N ARG A 113 14.18 2.25 -15.54
CA ARG A 113 15.16 3.34 -15.49
C ARG A 113 14.51 4.68 -15.15
N HIS A 114 13.34 4.98 -15.69
CA HIS A 114 12.65 6.24 -15.45
C HIS A 114 12.19 6.35 -13.99
N ILE A 115 11.52 5.33 -13.47
CA ILE A 115 11.07 5.29 -12.07
C ILE A 115 12.27 5.35 -11.12
N ALA A 116 13.31 4.57 -11.39
CA ALA A 116 14.53 4.55 -10.59
C ALA A 116 15.22 5.92 -10.56
N THR A 117 15.29 6.61 -11.71
CA THR A 117 15.90 7.94 -11.82
C THR A 117 15.13 8.99 -11.02
N VAL A 118 13.80 9.01 -11.15
CA VAL A 118 12.94 9.93 -10.40
C VAL A 118 13.05 9.67 -8.89
N LEU A 119 12.99 8.40 -8.46
CA LEU A 119 13.19 8.04 -7.05
C LEU A 119 14.56 8.47 -6.52
N ALA A 120 15.63 8.32 -7.31
CA ALA A 120 16.96 8.78 -6.92
C ALA A 120 17.00 10.30 -6.69
N GLY A 121 16.33 11.07 -7.56
CA GLY A 121 16.15 12.51 -7.38
C GLY A 121 15.37 12.87 -6.11
N ILE A 122 14.24 12.17 -5.88
CA ILE A 122 13.43 12.34 -4.66
C ILE A 122 14.26 12.04 -3.41
N ARG A 123 15.01 10.93 -3.39
CA ARG A 123 15.92 10.58 -2.28
C ARG A 123 16.96 11.67 -2.05
N ARG A 124 17.62 12.15 -3.09
CA ARG A 124 18.65 13.19 -2.95
C ARG A 124 18.10 14.48 -2.37
N LYS A 125 16.88 14.88 -2.74
CA LYS A 125 16.25 16.13 -2.29
C LYS A 125 15.51 16.03 -0.96
N HIS A 126 14.92 14.87 -0.65
CA HIS A 126 13.96 14.71 0.45
C HIS A 126 14.36 13.63 1.46
N ALA A 127 15.52 12.97 1.32
CA ALA A 127 16.03 12.10 2.35
C ALA A 127 16.19 12.90 3.65
N LYS A 128 15.40 12.54 4.65
CA LYS A 128 15.60 12.93 6.04
C LYS A 128 16.20 11.71 6.76
N PRO A 129 17.09 11.92 7.74
CA PRO A 129 17.53 10.83 8.61
C PRO A 129 16.31 10.08 9.16
N PRO A 130 16.32 8.74 9.22
CA PRO A 130 15.24 7.98 9.82
C PRO A 130 14.98 8.53 11.22
N ARG A 131 13.73 8.87 11.52
CA ARG A 131 13.37 9.31 12.87
C ARG A 131 13.50 8.09 13.78
N GLN A 132 14.60 8.01 14.52
CA GLN A 132 14.73 7.07 15.62
C GLN A 132 13.59 7.38 16.59
N LYS A 133 12.66 6.43 16.74
CA LYS A 133 11.77 6.46 17.89
C LYS A 133 12.63 6.03 19.06
N GLU A 134 12.74 6.85 20.10
CA GLU A 134 13.34 6.38 21.36
C GLU A 134 12.60 5.12 21.78
N ALA A 135 13.35 4.08 22.12
CA ALA A 135 12.76 2.86 22.66
C ALA A 135 12.10 3.25 23.97
N VAL A 136 10.79 3.02 24.09
CA VAL A 136 10.11 3.09 25.38
C VAL A 136 10.75 1.99 26.25
N LEU A 137 11.47 2.39 27.28
CA LEU A 137 12.10 1.48 28.24
C LEU A 137 11.05 0.98 29.23
N GLY A 138 11.35 -0.11 29.93
CA GLY A 138 10.42 -0.67 30.92
C GLY A 138 9.99 0.33 32.00
N ASP A 139 10.83 1.32 32.31
CA ASP A 139 10.53 2.37 33.28
C ASP A 139 9.59 3.45 32.72
N ASP A 140 9.59 3.69 31.41
CA ASP A 140 8.62 4.58 30.76
C ASP A 140 7.22 3.95 30.80
N ILE A 141 7.12 2.63 30.68
CA ILE A 141 5.87 1.89 30.83
C ILE A 141 5.34 1.98 32.26
N LYS A 142 6.22 1.82 33.26
CA LYS A 142 5.84 1.98 34.68
C LYS A 142 5.37 3.40 34.98
N ALA A 143 6.05 4.41 34.44
CA ALA A 143 5.65 5.82 34.60
C ALA A 143 4.28 6.10 33.95
N MET A 144 3.99 5.54 32.77
CA MET A 144 2.68 5.65 32.14
C MET A 144 1.58 4.96 32.95
N ILE A 145 1.83 3.75 33.46
CA ILE A 145 0.89 3.02 34.33
C ILE A 145 0.62 3.79 35.62
N ALA A 146 1.64 4.44 36.20
CA ALA A 146 1.48 5.26 37.41
C ALA A 146 0.60 6.51 37.21
N THR A 147 0.36 6.93 35.96
CA THR A 147 -0.58 8.03 35.65
C THR A 147 -2.03 7.59 35.50
N LEU A 148 -2.31 6.28 35.50
CA LEU A 148 -3.67 5.76 35.48
C LEU A 148 -4.28 5.84 36.87
N GLY A 149 -5.48 6.45 36.96
CA GLY A 149 -6.22 6.54 38.22
C GLY A 149 -6.56 5.17 38.79
N HIS A 150 -6.48 5.02 40.11
CA HIS A 150 -6.78 3.77 40.82
C HIS A 150 -8.30 3.59 40.99
N ASP A 151 -9.05 3.65 39.89
CA ASP A 151 -10.48 3.36 39.89
C ASP A 151 -10.75 1.87 39.63
N LEU A 152 -11.97 1.42 39.95
CA LEU A 152 -12.36 0.01 39.79
C LEU A 152 -12.34 -0.48 38.33
N ARG A 153 -12.11 0.40 37.33
CA ARG A 153 -11.97 0.01 35.92
C ARG A 153 -10.55 -0.44 35.59
N GLY A 154 -9.55 -0.03 36.37
CA GLY A 154 -8.14 -0.43 36.22
C GLY A 154 -7.74 -1.75 36.89
N LEU A 155 -8.65 -2.37 37.65
CA LEU A 155 -8.39 -3.57 38.47
C LEU A 155 -9.10 -4.85 37.95
N ARG A 156 -9.51 -4.88 36.68
CA ARG A 156 -10.27 -6.03 36.17
C ARG A 156 -9.34 -7.14 35.66
N ASP A 157 -9.53 -8.32 36.28
CA ASP A 157 -8.92 -9.65 36.08
C ASP A 157 -8.57 -10.02 34.63
#